data_AF-A0A8J4YIF2-F1
#
_entry.id   AF-A0A8J4YIF2-F1
#
_cell.length_a   1.000
_cell.length_b   1.000
_cell.length_c   1.000
_cell.angle_alpha   90.00
_cell.angle_beta   90.00
_cell.angle_gamma   90.00
#
_symmetry.space_group_name_H-M   'P 1'
#
loop_
_entity.id
_entity.type
_entity.pdbx_description
1 polymer ?
#
loop_
_entity_poly.entity_id
_entity_poly.type
_entity_poly.pdbx_seq_one_letter_code
_entity_poly.pdbx_strand_id
1 'polypeptide(L)'
;MKLECDFSGTAVTKDGQRHLGAVVGTPEFKQKYVEEKVSEWVKEVGVLSDIAKTEPHAVYSAFTHGLQHRWSFVKRTIPGISRLLRPLEESIRKTFLPALLKTNFIIGNDVRELLSLAPRLGGMGITSPEKMAEEENRDSIHLTRSLTEKIIAQDAKGETDQNAVLELKKTMSRNRQNAQVERLQHLKDVMPIETVKKIHIAQETGASNWLTCLPIRAKGFSLNKQEFVDAVALSYGWPVEGLPKTCVCGDPNSV
;
A
#
# COMPACT_ATOMS: atom_id res chain seq x y z
N MET A 1 -2.65 46.26 -4.14
CA MET A 1 -2.39 46.79 -5.50
C MET A 1 -2.44 45.63 -6.48
N LYS A 2 -3.54 45.49 -7.24
CA LYS A 2 -3.71 44.44 -8.25
C LYS A 2 -2.98 44.89 -9.52
N LEU A 3 -1.93 44.18 -9.90
CA LEU A 3 -1.41 44.25 -11.26
C LEU A 3 -2.23 43.25 -12.08
N GLU A 4 -3.21 43.77 -12.81
CA GLU A 4 -3.86 43.05 -13.91
C GLU A 4 -2.92 43.11 -15.11
N CYS A 5 -2.15 42.03 -15.32
CA CYS A 5 -1.50 41.80 -16.60
C CYS A 5 -2.46 40.99 -17.46
N ASP A 6 -2.96 41.63 -18.51
CA ASP A 6 -3.88 41.07 -19.50
C ASP A 6 -3.09 40.14 -20.45
N PHE A 7 -2.96 38.87 -20.08
CA PHE A 7 -2.60 37.80 -21.00
C PHE A 7 -3.89 37.10 -21.42
N SER A 8 -4.36 37.39 -22.63
CA SER A 8 -5.58 36.85 -23.23
C SER A 8 -5.47 35.33 -23.47
N GLY A 9 -5.66 34.54 -22.42
CA GLY A 9 -5.72 33.08 -22.47
C GLY A 9 -5.08 32.34 -21.28
N THR A 10 -4.30 33.01 -20.43
CA THR A 10 -3.62 32.40 -19.28
C THR A 10 -4.09 33.02 -17.97
N ALA A 11 -4.89 32.28 -17.20
CA ALA A 11 -5.27 32.67 -15.86
C ALA A 11 -4.04 32.62 -14.93
N VAL A 12 -3.48 33.78 -14.60
CA VAL A 12 -2.35 33.90 -13.67
C VAL A 12 -2.87 33.79 -12.24
N THR A 13 -2.65 32.62 -11.62
CA THR A 13 -2.98 32.38 -10.20
C THR A 13 -1.79 32.71 -9.31
N LYS A 14 -2.02 33.39 -8.18
CA LYS A 14 -0.96 33.73 -7.22
C LYS A 14 -0.65 32.59 -6.24
N ASP A 15 -1.62 31.72 -5.99
CA ASP A 15 -1.52 30.69 -4.94
C ASP A 15 -0.99 29.35 -5.48
N GLY A 16 -1.33 28.98 -6.71
CA GLY A 16 -0.85 27.74 -7.31
C GLY A 16 -1.72 27.23 -8.45
N GLN A 17 -1.19 26.26 -9.18
CA GLN A 17 -1.86 25.64 -10.31
C GLN A 17 -1.55 24.14 -10.36
N ARG A 18 -2.53 23.37 -10.85
CA ARG A 18 -2.32 21.97 -11.21
C ARG A 18 -1.40 21.88 -12.42
N HIS A 19 -0.39 21.02 -12.36
CA HIS A 19 0.57 20.83 -13.44
C HIS A 19 0.78 19.33 -13.69
N LEU A 20 0.39 18.85 -14.87
CA LEU A 20 0.57 17.45 -15.30
C LEU A 20 0.09 16.39 -14.28
N GLY A 21 -1.00 16.69 -13.56
CA GLY A 21 -1.55 15.82 -12.52
C GLY A 21 -0.96 16.03 -11.12
N ALA A 22 0.14 16.77 -10.99
CA ALA A 22 0.71 17.23 -9.73
C ALA A 22 0.30 18.70 -9.47
N VAL A 23 0.95 19.35 -8.50
CA VAL A 23 0.63 20.72 -8.08
C VAL A 23 1.89 21.55 -7.85
N VAL A 24 1.88 22.79 -8.33
CA VAL A 24 2.90 23.81 -8.12
C VAL A 24 2.24 25.03 -7.48
N GLY A 25 2.88 25.66 -6.49
CA GLY A 25 2.30 26.78 -5.76
C GLY A 25 2.70 26.80 -4.29
N THR A 26 1.94 27.56 -3.51
CA THR A 26 2.11 27.72 -2.07
C THR A 26 1.88 26.41 -1.32
N PRO A 27 2.45 26.24 -0.12
CA PRO A 27 2.21 25.08 0.73
C PRO A 27 0.73 24.82 0.99
N GLU A 28 -0.07 25.87 1.18
CA GLU A 28 -1.50 25.79 1.46
C GLU A 28 -2.27 25.24 0.28
N PHE A 29 -1.94 25.69 -0.94
CA PHE A 29 -2.56 25.19 -2.17
C PHE A 29 -2.22 23.71 -2.39
N LYS A 30 -0.96 23.32 -2.16
CA LYS A 30 -0.53 21.92 -2.24
C LYS A 30 -1.25 21.05 -1.21
N GLN A 31 -1.36 21.51 0.02
CA GLN A 31 -2.05 20.80 1.09
C GLN A 31 -3.51 20.55 0.72
N LYS A 32 -4.23 21.61 0.32
CA LYS A 32 -5.64 21.51 -0.10
C LYS A 32 -5.83 20.52 -1.24
N TYR A 33 -4.98 20.58 -2.27
CA TYR A 33 -5.04 19.64 -3.40
C TYR A 33 -4.90 18.18 -2.96
N VAL A 34 -3.94 17.90 -2.08
CA VAL A 34 -3.69 16.54 -1.58
C VAL A 34 -4.83 16.08 -0.66
N GLU A 35 -5.35 16.96 0.20
CA GLU A 35 -6.49 16.64 1.08
C GLU A 35 -7.76 16.30 0.29
N GLU A 36 -8.05 17.02 -0.80
CA GLU A 36 -9.16 16.71 -1.70
C GLU A 36 -9.00 15.31 -2.33
N LYS A 37 -7.78 14.98 -2.79
CA LYS A 37 -7.46 13.64 -3.33
C LYS A 37 -7.59 12.54 -2.28
N VAL A 38 -7.09 12.79 -1.07
CA VAL A 38 -7.18 11.84 0.05
C VAL A 38 -8.63 11.62 0.46
N SER A 39 -9.46 12.67 0.47
CA SER A 39 -10.90 12.54 0.75
C SER A 39 -11.60 11.65 -0.27
N GLU A 40 -11.26 11.78 -1.57
CA GLU A 40 -11.76 10.90 -2.64
C GLU A 40 -11.34 9.44 -2.39
N TRP A 41 -10.05 9.19 -2.12
CA TRP A 41 -9.54 7.85 -1.89
C TRP A 41 -10.08 7.19 -0.62
N VAL A 42 -10.32 7.95 0.45
CA VAL A 42 -10.97 7.46 1.67
C VAL A 42 -12.39 6.96 1.35
N LYS A 43 -13.14 7.65 0.48
CA LYS A 43 -14.46 7.19 0.02
C LYS A 43 -14.35 5.91 -0.79
N GLU A 44 -13.38 5.82 -1.70
CA GLU A 44 -13.14 4.61 -2.50
C GLU A 44 -12.78 3.40 -1.63
N VAL A 45 -11.92 3.59 -0.62
CA VAL A 45 -11.59 2.57 0.38
C VAL A 45 -12.83 2.17 1.18
N GLY A 46 -13.69 3.12 1.54
CA GLY A 46 -14.98 2.86 2.19
C GLY A 46 -15.88 1.95 1.35
N VAL A 47 -16.06 2.26 0.06
CA VAL A 47 -16.85 1.44 -0.87
C VAL A 47 -16.27 0.03 -1.00
N LEU A 48 -14.95 -0.12 -1.14
CA LEU A 48 -14.33 -1.44 -1.15
C LEU A 48 -14.54 -2.20 0.17
N SER A 49 -14.51 -1.49 1.30
CA SER A 49 -14.75 -2.09 2.63
C SER A 49 -16.16 -2.66 2.75
N ASP A 50 -17.16 -2.01 2.14
CA ASP A 50 -18.52 -2.54 2.13
C ASP A 50 -18.64 -3.79 1.26
N ILE A 51 -17.99 -3.81 0.10
CA ILE A 51 -17.98 -4.98 -0.79
C ILE A 51 -17.19 -6.15 -0.16
N ALA A 52 -16.14 -5.87 0.62
CA ALA A 52 -15.34 -6.88 1.29
C ALA A 52 -16.16 -7.77 2.23
N LYS A 53 -17.27 -7.26 2.76
CA LYS A 53 -18.19 -8.01 3.62
C LYS A 53 -18.82 -9.21 2.90
N THR A 54 -18.93 -9.18 1.57
CA THR A 54 -19.49 -10.26 0.76
C THR A 54 -18.44 -10.96 -0.11
N GLU A 55 -17.53 -10.20 -0.72
CA GLU A 55 -16.55 -10.69 -1.71
C GLU A 55 -15.09 -10.35 -1.32
N PRO A 56 -14.59 -10.82 -0.16
CA PRO A 56 -13.32 -10.37 0.40
C PRO A 56 -12.11 -10.69 -0.50
N HIS A 57 -12.06 -11.88 -1.12
CA HIS A 57 -10.94 -12.25 -1.99
C HIS A 57 -10.86 -11.35 -3.25
N ALA A 58 -12.01 -11.09 -3.88
CA ALA A 58 -12.06 -10.20 -5.04
C ALA A 58 -11.63 -8.77 -4.66
N VAL A 59 -12.09 -8.27 -3.51
CA VAL A 59 -11.72 -6.95 -3.01
C VAL A 59 -10.24 -6.89 -2.63
N TYR A 60 -9.70 -7.91 -1.99
CA TYR A 60 -8.28 -7.99 -1.68
C TYR A 60 -7.44 -7.87 -2.96
N SER A 61 -7.78 -8.64 -4.00
CA SER A 61 -7.09 -8.58 -5.29
C SER A 61 -7.23 -7.20 -5.96
N ALA A 62 -8.44 -6.62 -5.97
CA ALA A 62 -8.69 -5.28 -6.52
C ALA A 62 -7.90 -4.20 -5.77
N PHE A 63 -7.76 -4.33 -4.46
CA PHE A 63 -6.99 -3.41 -3.63
C PHE A 63 -5.49 -3.52 -3.94
N THR A 64 -4.94 -4.74 -3.88
CA THR A 64 -3.50 -4.98 -3.98
C THR A 64 -2.96 -4.76 -5.39
N HIS A 65 -3.72 -5.15 -6.42
CA HIS A 65 -3.31 -4.99 -7.83
C HIS A 65 -3.80 -3.68 -8.48
N GLY A 66 -4.74 -2.97 -7.85
CA GLY A 66 -5.39 -1.79 -8.43
C GLY A 66 -5.29 -0.56 -7.55
N LEU A 67 -6.17 -0.49 -6.55
CA LEU A 67 -6.43 0.76 -5.83
C LEU A 67 -5.17 1.38 -5.21
N GLN A 68 -4.35 0.59 -4.50
CA GLN A 68 -3.18 1.14 -3.80
C GLN A 68 -2.14 1.76 -4.76
N HIS A 69 -2.10 1.30 -6.02
CA HIS A 69 -1.16 1.82 -7.02
C HIS A 69 -1.59 3.17 -7.62
N ARG A 70 -2.87 3.54 -7.52
CA ARG A 70 -3.37 4.86 -7.98
C ARG A 70 -2.73 6.01 -7.21
N TRP A 71 -2.31 5.78 -5.98
CA TRP A 71 -1.72 6.81 -5.11
C TRP A 71 -0.23 7.04 -5.41
N SER A 72 0.42 6.13 -6.15
CA SER A 72 1.85 6.17 -6.42
C SER A 72 2.28 7.45 -7.15
N PHE A 73 1.47 7.95 -8.08
CA PHE A 73 1.79 9.18 -8.80
C PHE A 73 1.94 10.37 -7.85
N VAL A 74 0.97 10.55 -6.93
CA VAL A 74 0.98 11.66 -5.96
C VAL A 74 2.14 11.52 -4.99
N LYS A 75 2.38 10.32 -4.45
CA LYS A 75 3.55 10.04 -3.57
C LYS A 75 4.88 10.36 -4.27
N ARG A 76 5.00 10.05 -5.56
CA ARG A 76 6.24 10.26 -6.32
C ARG A 76 6.48 11.72 -6.72
N THR A 77 5.42 12.50 -6.91
CA THR A 77 5.52 13.84 -7.52
C THR A 77 5.40 15.00 -6.53
N ILE A 78 4.79 14.79 -5.36
CA ILE A 78 4.57 15.85 -4.37
C ILE A 78 5.33 15.51 -3.08
N PRO A 79 6.42 16.23 -2.75
CA PRO A 79 7.21 15.97 -1.54
C PRO A 79 6.48 16.44 -0.27
N GLY A 80 6.82 15.83 0.88
CA GLY A 80 6.35 16.30 2.19
C GLY A 80 4.88 16.01 2.50
N ILE A 81 4.23 15.09 1.77
CA ILE A 81 2.79 14.81 1.91
C ILE A 81 2.47 13.68 2.87
N SER A 82 3.47 13.05 3.50
CA SER A 82 3.28 11.87 4.35
C SER A 82 2.15 12.04 5.37
N ARG A 83 2.16 13.15 6.13
CA ARG A 83 1.12 13.45 7.13
C ARG A 83 -0.27 13.63 6.54
N LEU A 84 -0.37 14.14 5.32
CA LEU A 84 -1.66 14.35 4.63
C LEU A 84 -2.30 13.02 4.19
N LEU A 85 -1.51 11.95 4.06
CA LEU A 85 -1.99 10.61 3.72
C LEU A 85 -2.46 9.81 4.94
N ARG A 86 -2.28 10.33 6.16
CA ARG A 86 -2.73 9.67 7.39
C ARG A 86 -4.23 9.32 7.40
N PRO A 87 -5.16 10.19 6.98
CA PRO A 87 -6.58 9.83 6.94
C PRO A 87 -6.86 8.61 6.06
N LEU A 88 -6.11 8.44 4.97
CA LEU A 88 -6.21 7.27 4.11
C LEU A 88 -5.66 6.01 4.80
N GLU A 89 -4.49 6.09 5.45
CA GLU A 89 -3.95 4.98 6.24
C GLU A 89 -4.93 4.56 7.35
N GLU A 90 -5.51 5.53 8.06
CA GLU A 90 -6.50 5.27 9.10
C GLU A 90 -7.77 4.61 8.56
N SER A 91 -8.24 5.02 7.37
CA SER A 91 -9.35 4.35 6.68
C SER A 91 -9.02 2.89 6.35
N ILE A 92 -7.81 2.62 5.83
CA ILE A 92 -7.34 1.26 5.56
C ILE A 92 -7.31 0.44 6.85
N ARG A 93 -6.72 0.98 7.91
CA ARG A 93 -6.52 0.26 9.18
C ARG A 93 -7.81 0.01 9.94
N LYS A 94 -8.70 1.01 10.03
CA LYS A 94 -9.88 0.98 10.91
C LYS A 94 -11.16 0.53 10.22
N THR A 95 -11.21 0.59 8.89
CA THR A 95 -12.42 0.28 8.12
C THR A 95 -12.19 -0.89 7.17
N PHE A 96 -11.19 -0.80 6.30
CA PHE A 96 -10.94 -1.79 5.27
C PHE A 96 -10.43 -3.12 5.80
N LEU A 97 -9.35 -3.11 6.60
CA LEU A 97 -8.78 -4.35 7.13
C LEU A 97 -9.77 -5.13 8.02
N PRO A 98 -10.52 -4.50 8.96
CA PRO A 98 -11.52 -5.23 9.73
C PRO A 98 -12.63 -5.83 8.87
N ALA A 99 -13.09 -5.11 7.83
CA ALA A 99 -14.10 -5.63 6.91
C ALA A 99 -13.57 -6.79 6.05
N LEU A 100 -12.32 -6.69 5.59
CA LEU A 100 -11.68 -7.69 4.74
C LEU A 100 -11.38 -8.99 5.50
N LEU A 101 -10.85 -8.87 6.71
CA LEU A 101 -10.37 -9.99 7.52
C LEU A 101 -11.47 -10.54 8.45
N LYS A 102 -12.64 -9.89 8.50
CA LYS A 102 -13.75 -10.21 9.40
C LYS A 102 -13.31 -10.29 10.88
N THR A 103 -12.39 -9.43 11.28
CA THR A 103 -11.82 -9.44 12.64
C THR A 103 -12.60 -8.54 13.58
N ASN A 104 -12.94 -9.05 14.76
CA ASN A 104 -13.62 -8.30 15.82
C ASN A 104 -12.67 -7.57 16.78
N PHE A 105 -11.36 -7.62 16.53
CA PHE A 105 -10.34 -6.98 17.35
C PHE A 105 -9.69 -5.79 16.63
N ILE A 106 -9.10 -4.90 17.43
CA ILE A 106 -8.34 -3.75 16.91
C ILE A 106 -6.99 -4.23 16.41
N ILE A 107 -6.67 -3.92 15.15
CA ILE A 107 -5.37 -4.27 14.55
C ILE A 107 -4.29 -3.41 15.20
N GLY A 108 -3.43 -4.05 16.00
CA GLY A 108 -2.26 -3.44 16.64
C GLY A 108 -1.20 -2.99 15.63
N ASN A 109 -0.22 -2.21 16.09
CA ASN A 109 0.83 -1.66 15.22
C ASN A 109 1.66 -2.76 14.55
N ASP A 110 2.05 -3.78 15.31
CA ASP A 110 2.92 -4.85 14.82
C ASP A 110 2.19 -5.70 13.77
N VAL A 111 0.93 -6.03 14.01
CA VAL A 111 0.08 -6.73 13.03
C VAL A 111 -0.11 -5.88 11.78
N ARG A 112 -0.40 -4.58 11.93
CA ARG A 112 -0.54 -3.68 10.77
C ARG A 112 0.73 -3.60 9.94
N GLU A 113 1.89 -3.57 10.60
CA GLU A 113 3.20 -3.58 9.94
C GLU A 113 3.42 -4.90 9.20
N LEU A 114 3.14 -6.04 9.83
CA LEU A 114 3.23 -7.37 9.21
C LEU A 114 2.36 -7.44 7.95
N LEU A 115 1.09 -7.03 8.02
CA LEU A 115 0.17 -7.02 6.88
C LEU A 115 0.66 -6.14 5.71
N SER A 116 1.51 -5.15 5.99
CA SER A 116 2.11 -4.28 4.97
C SER A 116 3.26 -4.92 4.20
N LEU A 117 3.90 -5.95 4.77
CA LEU A 117 5.00 -6.67 4.13
C LEU A 117 4.50 -7.51 2.95
N ALA A 118 5.41 -7.91 2.06
CA ALA A 118 5.05 -8.77 0.94
C ALA A 118 4.55 -10.16 1.42
N PRO A 119 3.66 -10.83 0.65
CA PRO A 119 3.16 -12.16 1.01
C PRO A 119 4.26 -13.20 1.29
N ARG A 120 5.34 -13.21 0.49
CA ARG A 120 6.52 -14.08 0.72
C ARG A 120 7.25 -13.85 2.04
N LEU A 121 6.94 -12.78 2.77
CA LEU A 121 7.47 -12.44 4.09
C LEU A 121 6.44 -12.66 5.20
N GLY A 122 5.31 -13.31 4.90
CA GLY A 122 4.18 -13.52 5.82
C GLY A 122 3.19 -12.34 5.88
N GLY A 123 3.36 -11.31 5.07
CA GLY A 123 2.42 -10.17 5.00
C GLY A 123 1.28 -10.36 4.00
N MET A 124 0.55 -9.28 3.70
CA MET A 124 -0.52 -9.29 2.67
C MET A 124 -0.25 -8.28 1.54
N GLY A 125 0.86 -7.54 1.57
CA GLY A 125 1.17 -6.51 0.58
C GLY A 125 0.23 -5.31 0.62
N ILE A 126 -0.47 -5.09 1.75
CA ILE A 126 -1.37 -3.95 1.96
C ILE A 126 -0.54 -2.81 2.50
N THR A 127 0.09 -2.07 1.60
CA THR A 127 1.10 -1.08 1.96
C THR A 127 0.53 0.12 2.73
N SER A 128 1.40 0.83 3.46
CA SER A 128 0.99 2.07 4.14
C SER A 128 1.29 3.30 3.27
N PRO A 129 0.27 4.04 2.79
CA PRO A 129 0.49 5.24 1.99
C PRO A 129 1.28 6.32 2.75
N GLU A 130 1.02 6.52 4.05
CA GLU A 130 1.74 7.51 4.88
C GLU A 130 3.24 7.16 4.98
N LYS A 131 3.58 5.91 5.32
CA LYS A 131 4.99 5.50 5.48
C LYS A 131 5.76 5.46 4.17
N MET A 132 5.10 5.11 3.06
CA MET A 132 5.75 5.00 1.76
C MET A 132 5.97 6.33 1.04
N ALA A 133 5.31 7.41 1.46
CA ALA A 133 5.28 8.65 0.69
C ALA A 133 6.67 9.23 0.42
N GLU A 134 7.48 9.38 1.47
CA GLU A 134 8.82 9.97 1.35
C GLU A 134 9.79 9.05 0.60
N GLU A 135 9.70 7.73 0.82
CA GLU A 135 10.53 6.76 0.12
C GLU A 135 10.25 6.77 -1.39
N GLU A 136 8.97 6.76 -1.80
CA GLU A 136 8.58 6.83 -3.21
C GLU A 136 8.97 8.16 -3.86
N ASN A 137 8.86 9.28 -3.14
CA ASN A 137 9.30 10.59 -3.63
C ASN A 137 10.82 10.62 -3.86
N ARG A 138 11.58 10.24 -2.84
CA ARG A 138 13.06 10.19 -2.88
C ARG A 138 13.55 9.29 -4.01
N ASP A 139 12.95 8.11 -4.14
CA ASP A 139 13.26 7.15 -5.18
C ASP A 139 12.96 7.71 -6.57
N SER A 140 11.83 8.40 -6.74
CA SER A 140 11.48 9.05 -7.99
C SER A 140 12.49 10.14 -8.37
N ILE A 141 12.88 11.00 -7.42
CA ILE A 141 13.90 12.04 -7.62
C ILE A 141 15.24 11.44 -8.02
N HIS A 142 15.66 10.37 -7.33
CA HIS A 142 16.91 9.71 -7.61
C HIS A 142 16.93 9.10 -9.01
N LEU A 143 15.85 8.43 -9.39
CA LEU A 143 15.70 7.80 -10.71
C LEU A 143 15.70 8.82 -11.85
N THR A 144 15.11 10.00 -11.64
CA THR A 144 15.01 11.04 -12.69
C THR A 144 16.16 12.03 -12.69
N ARG A 145 17.11 11.96 -11.74
CA ARG A 145 18.17 12.96 -11.54
C ARG A 145 18.95 13.28 -12.81
N SER A 146 19.47 12.27 -13.49
CA SER A 146 20.27 12.46 -14.72
C SER A 146 19.48 13.17 -15.82
N LEU A 147 18.20 12.83 -15.96
CA LEU A 147 17.31 13.50 -16.92
C LEU A 147 17.05 14.96 -16.52
N THR A 148 16.80 15.21 -15.23
CA THR A 148 16.59 16.56 -14.70
C THR A 148 17.81 17.44 -14.94
N GLU A 149 19.03 16.95 -14.68
CA GLU A 149 20.29 17.68 -14.90
C GLU A 149 20.47 18.07 -16.37
N LYS A 150 20.15 17.15 -17.29
CA LYS A 150 20.20 17.41 -18.74
C LYS A 150 19.17 18.44 -19.20
N ILE A 151 17.94 18.40 -18.67
CA ILE A 151 16.90 19.38 -18.95
C ILE A 151 17.35 20.77 -18.50
N ILE A 152 17.93 20.88 -17.29
CA ILE A 152 18.45 22.14 -16.76
C ILE A 152 19.61 22.67 -17.61
N ALA A 153 20.52 21.78 -18.04
CA ALA A 153 21.62 22.12 -18.92
C ALA A 153 21.20 22.43 -20.38
N GLN A 154 19.92 22.28 -20.70
CA GLN A 154 19.37 22.38 -22.07
C GLN A 154 20.14 21.51 -23.08
N ASP A 155 20.52 20.29 -22.66
CA ASP A 155 21.20 19.32 -23.53
C ASP A 155 20.28 18.92 -24.69
N ALA A 156 20.57 19.42 -25.88
CA ALA A 156 19.79 19.18 -27.09
C ALA A 156 19.75 17.71 -27.53
N LYS A 157 20.74 16.90 -27.11
CA LYS A 157 20.78 15.46 -27.44
C LYS A 157 19.97 14.65 -26.45
N GLY A 158 19.94 15.06 -25.18
CA GLY A 158 19.12 14.42 -24.14
C GLY A 158 19.42 12.92 -23.92
N GLU A 159 20.57 12.43 -24.35
CA GLU A 159 20.91 11.01 -24.31
C GLU A 159 21.06 10.55 -22.85
N THR A 160 20.27 9.56 -22.45
CA THR A 160 20.35 8.94 -21.13
C THR A 160 20.87 7.51 -21.25
N ASP A 161 21.83 7.13 -20.40
CA ASP A 161 22.30 5.76 -20.31
C ASP A 161 21.19 4.85 -19.75
N GLN A 162 20.50 4.14 -20.65
CA GLN A 162 19.42 3.24 -20.31
C GLN A 162 19.89 2.06 -19.44
N ASN A 163 21.15 1.62 -19.58
CA ASN A 163 21.70 0.53 -18.77
C ASN A 163 21.92 1.02 -17.33
N ALA A 164 22.48 2.22 -17.16
CA ALA A 164 22.60 2.84 -15.83
C ALA A 164 21.23 3.01 -15.16
N VAL A 165 20.21 3.45 -15.91
CA VAL A 165 18.83 3.57 -15.38
C VAL A 165 18.27 2.20 -14.98
N LEU A 166 18.52 1.15 -15.76
CA LEU A 166 18.05 -0.20 -15.45
C LEU A 166 18.73 -0.77 -14.21
N GLU A 167 20.05 -0.62 -14.09
CA GLU A 167 20.81 -1.06 -12.92
C GLU A 167 20.40 -0.28 -11.65
N LEU A 168 20.11 1.01 -11.80
CA LEU A 168 19.57 1.81 -10.71
C LEU A 168 18.19 1.29 -10.26
N LYS A 169 17.27 0.99 -11.18
CA LYS A 169 15.96 0.40 -10.85
C LYS A 169 16.11 -0.94 -10.12
N LYS A 170 17.02 -1.81 -10.56
CA LYS A 170 17.32 -3.09 -9.90
C LYS A 170 17.83 -2.87 -8.47
N THR A 171 18.76 -1.93 -8.29
CA THR A 171 19.32 -1.57 -6.99
C THR A 171 18.24 -1.06 -6.04
N MET A 172 17.39 -0.14 -6.51
CA MET A 172 16.27 0.38 -5.71
C MET A 172 15.27 -0.71 -5.33
N SER A 173 14.92 -1.59 -6.26
CA SER A 173 14.07 -2.76 -5.98
C SER A 173 14.72 -3.67 -4.92
N ARG A 174 16.02 -3.95 -5.03
CA ARG A 174 16.75 -4.77 -4.04
C ARG A 174 16.76 -4.10 -2.66
N ASN A 175 17.01 -2.80 -2.59
CA ASN A 175 17.00 -2.04 -1.34
C ASN A 175 15.62 -2.08 -0.67
N ARG A 176 14.54 -1.90 -1.42
CA ARG A 176 13.16 -2.03 -0.90
C ARG A 176 12.89 -3.43 -0.34
N GLN A 177 13.36 -4.47 -1.03
CA GLN A 177 13.22 -5.85 -0.56
C GLN A 177 14.01 -6.09 0.74
N ASN A 178 15.25 -5.62 0.82
CA ASN A 178 16.08 -5.73 2.02
C ASN A 178 15.43 -4.99 3.21
N ALA A 179 14.92 -3.78 2.99
CA ALA A 179 14.23 -3.01 4.04
C ALA A 179 13.00 -3.75 4.58
N GLN A 180 12.25 -4.49 3.75
CA GLN A 180 11.15 -5.33 4.24
C GLN A 180 11.64 -6.52 5.08
N VAL A 181 12.78 -7.12 4.72
CA VAL A 181 13.39 -8.21 5.50
C VAL A 181 13.88 -7.70 6.85
N GLU A 182 14.50 -6.52 6.90
CA GLU A 182 14.92 -5.87 8.15
C GLU A 182 13.72 -5.57 9.06
N ARG A 183 12.64 -5.01 8.50
CA ARG A 183 11.38 -4.79 9.24
C ARG A 183 10.80 -6.09 9.78
N LEU A 184 10.81 -7.16 8.96
CA LEU A 184 10.34 -8.48 9.42
C LEU A 184 11.18 -8.99 10.59
N GLN A 185 12.50 -8.80 10.56
CA GLN A 185 13.36 -9.23 11.66
C GLN A 185 12.99 -8.51 12.96
N HIS A 186 12.80 -7.18 12.90
CA HIS A 186 12.35 -6.42 14.06
C HIS A 186 10.99 -6.92 14.59
N LEU A 187 10.04 -7.25 13.70
CA LEU A 187 8.75 -7.83 14.10
C LEU A 187 8.92 -9.19 14.78
N LYS A 188 9.84 -10.04 14.32
CA LYS A 188 10.10 -11.34 14.94
C LYS A 188 10.63 -11.22 16.37
N ASP A 189 11.30 -10.12 16.69
CA ASP A 189 11.86 -9.88 18.02
C ASP A 189 10.79 -9.43 19.04
N VAL A 190 9.70 -8.82 18.57
CA VAL A 190 8.63 -8.26 19.44
C VAL A 190 7.34 -9.08 19.44
N MET A 191 7.10 -9.88 18.41
CA MET A 191 5.88 -10.67 18.27
C MET A 191 5.92 -11.96 19.11
N PRO A 192 4.75 -12.50 19.51
CA PRO A 192 4.66 -13.79 20.17
C PRO A 192 5.28 -14.91 19.34
N ILE A 193 5.92 -15.88 20.02
CA ILE A 193 6.59 -17.03 19.39
C ILE A 193 5.67 -17.79 18.43
N GLU A 194 4.40 -17.96 18.78
CA GLU A 194 3.42 -18.63 17.92
C GLU A 194 3.17 -17.88 16.60
N THR A 195 3.10 -16.55 16.64
CA THR A 195 2.99 -15.72 15.43
C THR A 195 4.25 -15.83 14.57
N VAL A 196 5.44 -15.87 15.19
CA VAL A 196 6.70 -16.06 14.46
C VAL A 196 6.77 -17.42 13.76
N LYS A 197 6.27 -18.49 14.39
CA LYS A 197 6.15 -19.81 13.75
C LYS A 197 5.22 -19.77 12.53
N LYS A 198 4.07 -19.10 12.63
CA LYS A 198 3.13 -18.92 11.51
C LYS A 198 3.75 -18.13 10.36
N ILE A 199 4.47 -17.06 10.67
CA ILE A 199 5.26 -16.31 9.69
C ILE A 199 6.25 -17.23 8.97
N HIS A 200 7.00 -18.05 9.70
CA HIS A 200 7.96 -18.98 9.09
C HIS A 200 7.30 -19.92 8.08
N ILE A 201 6.14 -20.49 8.43
CA ILE A 201 5.35 -21.32 7.52
C ILE A 201 4.90 -20.53 6.28
N ALA A 202 4.46 -19.28 6.45
CA ALA A 202 4.04 -18.43 5.33
C ALA A 202 5.18 -18.04 4.38
N GLN A 203 6.45 -18.15 4.82
CA GLN A 203 7.64 -17.93 4.01
C GLN A 203 8.02 -19.16 3.15
N GLU A 204 7.40 -20.32 3.37
CA GLU A 204 7.63 -21.51 2.56
C GLU A 204 7.28 -21.27 1.09
N THR A 205 7.98 -21.95 0.19
CA THR A 205 7.83 -21.74 -1.25
C THR A 205 6.41 -22.08 -1.69
N GLY A 206 5.68 -21.09 -2.18
CA GLY A 206 4.32 -21.23 -2.66
C GLY A 206 3.21 -21.11 -1.60
N ALA A 207 3.57 -21.02 -0.30
CA ALA A 207 2.59 -20.92 0.79
C ALA A 207 1.68 -19.69 0.67
N SER A 208 2.20 -18.61 0.09
CA SER A 208 1.49 -17.34 -0.07
C SER A 208 0.95 -17.11 -1.50
N ASN A 209 0.99 -18.12 -2.38
CA ASN A 209 0.55 -17.95 -3.78
C ASN A 209 -0.95 -17.64 -3.90
N TRP A 210 -1.77 -18.17 -3.00
CA TRP A 210 -3.21 -17.89 -2.97
C TRP A 210 -3.54 -16.42 -2.70
N LEU A 211 -2.60 -15.65 -2.13
CA LEU A 211 -2.71 -14.19 -1.96
C LEU A 211 -2.24 -13.41 -3.20
N THR A 212 -1.35 -13.97 -4.02
CA THR A 212 -0.77 -13.26 -5.18
C THR A 212 -1.40 -13.63 -6.51
N CYS A 213 -2.14 -14.74 -6.57
CA CYS A 213 -2.89 -15.16 -7.75
C CYS A 213 -4.16 -14.32 -7.94
N LEU A 214 -4.48 -14.01 -9.20
CA LEU A 214 -5.76 -13.37 -9.52
C LEU A 214 -6.92 -14.34 -9.30
N PRO A 215 -8.02 -13.92 -8.65
CA PRO A 215 -9.16 -14.78 -8.32
C PRO A 215 -10.04 -15.04 -9.55
N ILE A 216 -9.53 -15.82 -10.51
CA ILE A 216 -10.21 -16.17 -11.75
C ILE A 216 -11.07 -17.42 -11.54
N ARG A 217 -12.40 -17.25 -11.53
CA ARG A 217 -13.36 -18.34 -11.24
C ARG A 217 -13.23 -19.51 -12.20
N ALA A 218 -13.07 -19.24 -13.50
CA ALA A 218 -12.92 -20.27 -14.53
C ALA A 218 -11.64 -21.12 -14.39
N LYS A 219 -10.67 -20.68 -13.57
CA LYS A 219 -9.43 -21.40 -13.28
C LYS A 219 -9.42 -22.03 -11.88
N GLY A 220 -10.50 -21.89 -11.11
CA GLY A 220 -10.58 -22.41 -9.74
C GLY A 220 -9.72 -21.63 -8.73
N PHE A 221 -9.31 -20.40 -9.05
CA PHE A 221 -8.47 -19.57 -8.16
C PHE A 221 -9.30 -18.64 -7.26
N SER A 222 -10.61 -18.57 -7.45
CA SER A 222 -11.49 -17.79 -6.58
C SER A 222 -11.82 -18.59 -5.32
N LEU A 223 -11.55 -17.97 -4.18
CA LEU A 223 -11.99 -18.46 -2.87
C LEU A 223 -13.32 -17.79 -2.53
N ASN A 224 -14.24 -18.54 -1.95
CA ASN A 224 -15.45 -17.96 -1.37
C ASN A 224 -15.11 -17.17 -0.10
N LYS A 225 -16.11 -16.45 0.43
CA LYS A 225 -15.94 -15.61 1.62
C LYS A 225 -15.35 -16.37 2.81
N GLN A 226 -15.90 -17.54 3.13
CA GLN A 226 -15.48 -18.31 4.30
C GLN A 226 -14.08 -18.89 4.09
N GLU A 227 -13.81 -19.47 2.91
CA GLU A 227 -12.49 -20.01 2.55
C GLU A 227 -11.39 -18.95 2.66
N PHE A 228 -11.63 -17.73 2.17
CA PHE A 228 -10.64 -16.66 2.25
C PHE A 228 -10.39 -16.22 3.69
N VAL A 229 -11.45 -15.96 4.46
CA VAL A 229 -11.33 -15.49 5.85
C VAL A 229 -10.64 -16.55 6.72
N ASP A 230 -11.02 -17.82 6.57
CA ASP A 230 -10.43 -18.92 7.35
C ASP A 230 -8.97 -19.16 6.95
N ALA A 231 -8.64 -19.09 5.66
CA ALA A 231 -7.26 -19.20 5.18
C ALA A 231 -6.37 -18.08 5.76
N VAL A 232 -6.86 -16.83 5.79
CA VAL A 232 -6.18 -15.72 6.45
C VAL A 232 -5.99 -16.03 7.93
N ALA A 233 -7.07 -16.39 8.64
CA ALA A 233 -7.01 -16.64 10.08
C ALA A 233 -6.00 -17.75 10.41
N LEU A 234 -6.02 -18.87 9.69
CA LEU A 234 -5.07 -19.97 9.87
C LEU A 234 -3.63 -19.55 9.60
N SER A 235 -3.41 -18.71 8.58
CA SER A 235 -2.09 -18.20 8.19
C SER A 235 -1.47 -17.29 9.25
N TYR A 236 -2.30 -16.56 10.00
CA TYR A 236 -1.86 -15.69 11.10
C TYR A 236 -2.02 -16.30 12.50
N GLY A 237 -2.59 -17.51 12.59
CA GLY A 237 -2.90 -18.15 13.88
C GLY A 237 -3.99 -17.42 14.65
N TRP A 238 -4.95 -16.82 13.95
CA TRP A 238 -6.12 -16.19 14.54
C TRP A 238 -7.27 -17.20 14.69
N PRO A 239 -8.17 -17.00 15.68
CA PRO A 239 -9.33 -17.87 15.86
C PRO A 239 -10.22 -17.89 14.61
N VAL A 240 -10.59 -19.09 14.17
CA VAL A 240 -11.54 -19.31 13.08
C VAL A 240 -12.97 -19.31 13.65
N GLU A 241 -13.87 -18.57 13.01
CA GLU A 241 -15.26 -18.47 13.45
C GLU A 241 -16.04 -19.75 13.13
N GLY A 242 -16.95 -20.16 14.02
CA GLY A 242 -17.81 -21.32 13.79
C GLY A 242 -17.18 -22.68 14.15
N LEU A 243 -15.93 -22.71 14.61
CA LEU A 243 -15.35 -23.92 15.18
C LEU A 243 -15.96 -24.26 16.55
N PRO A 244 -16.19 -25.55 16.86
CA PRO A 244 -16.59 -25.99 18.20
C PRO A 244 -15.56 -25.53 19.23
N LYS A 245 -16.02 -24.98 20.37
CA LYS A 245 -15.11 -24.52 21.45
C LYS A 245 -14.46 -25.67 22.22
N THR A 246 -15.03 -26.86 22.13
CA THR A 246 -14.59 -28.06 22.84
C THR A 246 -14.44 -29.22 21.87
N CYS A 247 -13.33 -29.94 21.99
CA CYS A 247 -13.08 -31.17 21.28
C CYS A 247 -13.98 -32.30 21.83
N VAL A 248 -14.14 -33.39 21.08
CA VAL A 248 -14.85 -34.60 21.52
C VAL A 248 -14.23 -35.22 22.77
N CYS A 249 -12.93 -34.99 23.01
CA CYS A 249 -12.24 -35.43 24.23
C CYS A 249 -12.51 -34.54 25.46
N GLY A 250 -13.24 -33.42 25.32
CA GLY A 250 -13.55 -32.49 26.40
C GLY A 250 -12.56 -31.33 26.54
N ASP A 251 -11.42 -31.36 25.85
CA ASP A 251 -10.42 -30.29 25.90
C ASP A 251 -10.87 -29.03 25.11
N PRO A 252 -10.40 -27.83 25.48
CA PRO A 252 -10.62 -26.62 24.71
C PRO A 252 -10.04 -26.77 23.31
N ASN A 253 -10.82 -26.41 22.29
CA ASN A 253 -10.35 -26.44 20.92
C ASN A 253 -9.42 -25.24 20.68
N SER A 254 -8.13 -25.49 20.48
CA SER A 254 -7.08 -24.46 20.34
C SER A 254 -6.52 -24.37 18.92
N VAL A 255 -7.35 -24.65 17.90
CA VAL A 255 -6.98 -24.44 16.48
C VAL A 255 -6.79 -22.95 16.20
#